data_AF-A0A2N7QFG7-F1
#
_entry.id   AF-A0A2N7QFG7-F1
#
_cell.length_a   1.000
_cell.length_b   1.000
_cell.length_c   1.000
_cell.angle_alpha   90.00
_cell.angle_beta   90.00
_cell.angle_gamma   90.00
#
_symmetry.space_group_name_H-M   'P 1'
#
loop_
_entity.id
_entity.type
_entity.pdbx_description
1 polymer ?
#
loop_
_entity_poly.entity_id
_entity_poly.type
_entity_poly.pdbx_seq_one_letter_code
_entity_poly.pdbx_strand_id
1 'polypeptide(L)' 'SDLLAKNYLKEDGSFVVKVFEGEKLPQFKKQIEKCFKSVKFLKPKSSRKESKEIFIIAQGFKK' A
#
# COMPACT_ATOMS: atom_id res chain seq x y z
N SER A 1 2.67 -14.37 0.23
CA SER A 1 2.26 -13.66 -1.00
C SER A 1 3.26 -12.56 -1.26
N ASP A 2 4.07 -12.69 -2.29
CA ASP A 2 5.03 -11.65 -2.69
C ASP A 2 4.33 -10.43 -3.29
N LEU A 3 4.96 -9.27 -3.14
CA LEU A 3 4.46 -8.00 -3.64
C LEU A 3 4.53 -7.99 -5.18
N LEU A 4 3.40 -8.06 -5.88
CA LEU A 4 3.33 -8.05 -7.37
C LEU A 4 4.14 -6.90 -8.00
N ALA A 5 4.16 -5.76 -7.30
CA ALA A 5 5.00 -4.60 -7.59
C ALA A 5 6.45 -4.96 -7.98
N LYS A 6 7.07 -5.98 -7.36
CA LYS A 6 8.44 -6.40 -7.66
C LYS A 6 8.67 -6.85 -9.11
N ASN A 7 7.64 -7.39 -9.75
CA ASN A 7 7.75 -7.96 -11.09
C ASN A 7 7.42 -6.95 -12.20
N TYR A 8 6.70 -5.87 -11.87
CA TYR A 8 6.11 -4.97 -12.87
C TYR A 8 6.55 -3.52 -12.74
N LEU A 9 7.11 -3.09 -11.61
CA LEU A 9 7.59 -1.72 -11.45
C LEU A 9 9.05 -1.60 -11.87
N LYS A 10 9.31 -0.58 -12.68
CA LYS A 10 10.67 -0.05 -12.86
C LYS A 10 11.17 0.58 -11.57
N GLU A 11 12.49 0.75 -11.49
CA GLU A 11 13.10 1.55 -10.43
C GLU A 11 12.43 2.92 -10.34
N ASP A 12 12.22 3.39 -9.11
CA ASP A 12 11.50 4.63 -8.80
C ASP A 12 10.01 4.68 -9.21
N GLY A 13 9.43 3.56 -9.61
CA GLY A 13 8.01 3.44 -9.90
C GLY A 13 7.09 3.73 -8.71
N SER A 14 5.81 4.02 -8.99
CA SER A 14 4.78 4.27 -7.99
C SER A 14 3.69 3.20 -8.04
N PHE A 15 3.13 2.86 -6.88
CA PHE A 15 2.09 1.87 -6.70
C PHE A 15 0.97 2.44 -5.83
N VAL A 16 -0.27 2.35 -6.31
CA VAL A 16 -1.46 2.79 -5.57
C VAL A 16 -2.41 1.62 -5.45
N VAL A 17 -2.87 1.34 -4.22
CA VAL A 17 -3.80 0.23 -3.97
C VAL A 17 -4.86 0.62 -2.95
N LYS A 18 -6.08 0.13 -3.19
CA LYS A 18 -7.18 0.17 -2.24
C LYS A 18 -7.25 -1.18 -1.52
N VAL A 19 -7.18 -1.17 -0.20
CA VAL A 19 -7.23 -2.37 0.65
C VAL A 19 -8.32 -2.25 1.69
N PHE A 20 -8.87 -3.39 2.11
CA PHE A 20 -9.77 -3.47 3.24
C PHE A 20 -8.99 -3.80 4.51
N GLU A 21 -9.37 -3.18 5.64
CA GLU A 21 -8.81 -3.38 6.96
C GLU A 21 -9.13 -4.81 7.42
N GLY A 22 -8.08 -5.58 7.68
CA GLY A 22 -8.16 -6.97 8.10
C GLY A 22 -6.81 -7.42 8.64
N GLU A 23 -6.75 -8.65 9.12
CA GLU A 23 -5.61 -9.17 9.89
C GLU A 23 -4.28 -9.17 9.10
N LYS A 24 -4.34 -9.20 7.77
CA LYS A 24 -3.17 -9.20 6.89
C LYS A 24 -2.61 -7.80 6.60
N LEU A 25 -3.34 -6.75 6.93
CA LEU A 25 -2.94 -5.37 6.64
C LEU A 25 -1.62 -4.98 7.32
N PRO A 26 -1.38 -5.26 8.63
CA PRO A 26 -0.13 -4.90 9.28
C PRO A 26 1.11 -5.52 8.61
N GLN A 27 1.00 -6.77 8.16
CA GLN A 27 2.08 -7.43 7.43
C GLN A 27 2.31 -6.79 6.06
N PHE A 28 1.23 -6.48 5.34
CA PHE A 28 1.31 -5.81 4.04
C PHE A 28 1.94 -4.41 4.12
N LYS A 29 1.59 -3.62 5.14
CA LYS A 29 2.20 -2.31 5.40
C LYS A 29 3.72 -2.41 5.55
N LYS A 30 4.18 -3.34 6.41
CA LYS A 30 5.62 -3.57 6.63
C LYS A 30 6.35 -3.97 5.33
N GLN A 31 5.72 -4.75 4.46
CA GLN A 31 6.32 -5.13 3.18
C GLN A 31 6.43 -3.92 2.24
N ILE A 32 5.38 -3.10 2.13
CA ILE A 32 5.36 -1.96 1.23
C ILE A 32 6.35 -0.86 1.67
N GLU A 33 6.49 -0.62 2.98
CA GLU A 33 7.45 0.35 3.52
C GLU A 33 8.90 -0.05 3.27
N LYS A 34 9.19 -1.36 3.21
CA LYS A 34 10.52 -1.87 2.84
C LYS A 34 10.82 -1.67 1.36
N CYS A 35 9.82 -1.83 0.51
CA CYS A 35 9.96 -1.81 -0.94
C CYS A 35 9.93 -0.41 -1.58
N PHE A 36 9.51 0.64 -0.87
CA PHE A 36 9.33 1.98 -1.45
C PHE A 36 10.06 3.05 -0.63
N LYS A 37 10.44 4.16 -1.28
CA LYS A 37 11.08 5.33 -0.64
C LYS A 37 10.08 6.11 0.22
N SER A 38 8.83 6.21 -0.20
CA SER A 38 7.75 6.87 0.54
C SER A 38 6.46 6.09 0.47
N VAL A 39 5.72 6.02 1.58
CA VAL A 39 4.41 5.35 1.66
C VAL A 39 3.46 6.23 2.45
N LYS A 40 2.26 6.47 1.91
CA LYS A 40 1.17 7.20 2.55
C LYS A 40 -0.06 6.33 2.68
N PHE A 41 -0.70 6.38 3.84
CA PHE A 41 -1.94 5.68 4.15
C PHE A 41 -3.07 6.69 4.30
N LEU A 42 -4.11 6.56 3.49
CA LEU A 42 -5.26 7.46 3.45
C LEU A 42 -6.52 6.69 3.82
N LYS A 43 -7.18 7.09 4.90
CA LYS A 43 -8.52 6.61 5.26
C LYS A 43 -9.52 7.70 4.83
N PRO A 44 -10.44 7.41 3.88
CA PRO A 44 -11.37 8.43 3.40
C PRO A 44 -12.32 8.86 4.53
N LYS A 45 -12.45 10.18 4.74
CA LYS A 45 -13.32 10.76 5.78
C LYS A 45 -14.82 10.44 5.59
N SER A 46 -15.21 10.07 4.36
CA SER A 46 -16.60 9.77 3.99
C SER A 46 -17.00 8.30 4.17
N SER A 47 -16.06 7.43 4.59
CA SER A 47 -16.43 6.10 5.03
C SER A 47 -17.15 6.24 6.36
N ARG A 48 -18.49 6.14 6.33
CA ARG A 48 -19.33 5.88 7.52
C ARG A 48 -18.59 4.85 8.38
N LYS A 49 -18.64 4.98 9.71
CA LYS A 49 -17.87 4.20 10.72
C LYS A 49 -17.67 2.69 10.45
N GLU A 50 -18.45 2.08 9.57
CA GLU A 50 -18.37 0.67 9.13
C GLU A 50 -17.44 0.38 7.93
N SER A 51 -17.11 1.33 7.05
CA SER A 51 -16.29 1.01 5.87
C SER A 51 -14.80 0.99 6.20
N LYS A 52 -14.21 -0.21 6.10
CA LYS A 52 -12.83 -0.58 6.44
C LYS A 52 -11.84 -0.29 5.31
N GLU A 53 -12.10 0.66 4.43
CA GLU A 53 -11.26 0.89 3.25
C GLU A 53 -10.09 1.85 3.53
N ILE A 54 -8.89 1.46 3.10
CA ILE A 54 -7.66 2.26 3.20
C ILE A 54 -7.02 2.32 1.80
N PHE A 55 -6.61 3.51 1.39
CA PHE A 55 -5.79 3.71 0.21
C PHE A 55 -4.33 3.81 0.62
N ILE A 56 -3.47 3.12 -0.12
CA ILE A 56 -2.02 3.12 0.08
C ILE A 56 -1.39 3.71 -1.18
N ILE A 57 -0.62 4.77 -1.02
CA ILE A 57 0.16 5.40 -2.09
C ILE A 57 1.63 5.17 -1.75
N ALA A 58 2.30 4.35 -2.55
CA ALA A 58 3.71 4.01 -2.39
C ALA A 58 4.50 4.53 -3.60
N GLN A 59 5.60 5.24 -3.34
CA GLN A 59 6.38 5.95 -4.36
C GLN A 59 7.87 5.65 -4.22
N GLY A 60 8.56 5.59 -5.36
CA GLY A 60 9.99 5.33 -5.40
C GLY A 60 10.30 3.85 -5.12
N PHE A 61 9.87 2.94 -5.99
CA PHE A 61 10.15 1.51 -5.83
C PHE A 61 11.67 1.26 -5.77
N LYS A 62 12.10 0.60 -4.69
CA LYS A 62 13.47 0.17 -4.42
C LYS A 62 13.63 -1.22 -5.00
N LYS A 63 14.33 -1.33 -6.13
CA LYS A 63 14.57 -2.60 -6.80
C LYS A 63 15.64 -3.42 -6.09
#